data_AF-A0A3R9XM44-F1
#
_entry.id   AF-A0A3R9XM44-F1
#
_cell.length_a   1.000
_cell.length_b   1.000
_cell.length_c   1.000
_cell.angle_alpha   90.00
_cell.angle_beta   90.00
_cell.angle_gamma   90.00
#
_symmetry.space_group_name_H-M   'P 1'
#
loop_
_entity.id
_entity.type
_entity.pdbx_description
1 polymer ?
#
loop_
_entity_poly.entity_id
_entity_poly.type
_entity_poly.pdbx_seq_one_letter_code
_entity_poly.pdbx_strand_id
1 'polypeptide(L)'
;MTGPSEDTPDDAYEQRAGGRARIPGPRAAGDDLHAPETLPPAPPSHAVLKSLLGAWALAACSAEETQAVEDHLTECAPCAEEALRLRDAVGLLHPEESLDLKPLLRSRVLEDCLGKRPARIPVPVWANPYDTETARLDALLRDFGDSEWHTPVRLKWFEEERRRSHRTTVAGVIGHLLTVDGLVATALGLDDPLGPKAPPGGPADRTEHFWNSSPYPVTRKVREPWRAQGHTLVRTVSFAGRGVAELSVEYGGFALPLGDAFLERAFECWVHAWDIAEAVDYPYEPPSGPHLHRMIDLAARLLPGALAGRRRSGLAAPARGLVAAGAPGRTLHLEIEGAGGGGWDIALDSPAAKPSRDHTVAEVALDGLEFCQLAAGHISPEEAAVGQTGDREAIRDVLFAAASLSRL
;
A
#
# COMPACT_ATOMS: atom_id res chain seq x y z
N MET A 1 46.77 31.32 -15.37
CA MET A 1 46.90 31.20 -13.90
C MET A 1 45.84 30.18 -13.47
N THR A 2 46.12 28.88 -13.62
CA THR A 2 46.72 27.97 -12.61
C THR A 2 45.84 27.81 -11.38
N GLY A 3 45.21 26.64 -11.24
CA GLY A 3 44.55 26.15 -10.04
C GLY A 3 45.55 25.73 -8.93
N PRO A 4 45.25 24.75 -8.05
CA PRO A 4 44.68 23.46 -8.48
C PRO A 4 43.62 22.82 -7.57
N SER A 5 42.98 21.82 -8.18
CA SER A 5 42.25 20.67 -7.63
C SER A 5 43.20 19.63 -7.00
N GLU A 6 42.67 18.74 -6.17
CA GLU A 6 43.07 17.32 -5.98
C GLU A 6 42.00 16.69 -5.04
N ASP A 7 41.07 15.86 -5.50
CA ASP A 7 41.15 14.42 -5.85
C ASP A 7 41.68 13.51 -4.74
N THR A 8 40.85 12.56 -4.30
CA THR A 8 41.33 11.21 -3.94
C THR A 8 40.19 10.18 -4.07
N PRO A 9 40.47 8.94 -4.54
CA PRO A 9 39.51 8.07 -5.21
C PRO A 9 39.17 6.78 -4.42
N ASP A 10 38.35 5.99 -5.10
CA ASP A 10 37.80 4.67 -4.80
C ASP A 10 38.84 3.51 -4.73
N ASP A 11 38.31 2.34 -4.37
CA ASP A 11 38.79 0.95 -4.60
C ASP A 11 39.55 0.16 -3.50
N ALA A 12 38.77 -0.76 -2.91
CA ALA A 12 38.95 -2.23 -2.88
C ALA A 12 40.32 -2.85 -2.52
N TYR A 13 40.32 -3.76 -1.52
CA TYR A 13 41.06 -5.04 -1.62
C TYR A 13 40.49 -6.11 -0.67
N GLU A 14 40.24 -7.29 -1.23
CA GLU A 14 39.94 -8.55 -0.56
C GLU A 14 41.15 -9.15 0.22
N GLN A 15 40.82 -10.20 1.01
CA GLN A 15 41.61 -11.42 1.29
C GLN A 15 42.61 -11.43 2.47
N ARG A 16 42.30 -12.19 3.55
CA ARG A 16 42.71 -13.61 3.74
C ARG A 16 42.46 -14.14 5.17
N ALA A 17 42.05 -15.41 5.21
CA ALA A 17 41.98 -16.25 6.40
C ALA A 17 43.35 -16.80 6.85
N GLY A 18 43.47 -17.12 8.15
CA GLY A 18 44.33 -18.19 8.66
C GLY A 18 45.50 -17.77 9.57
N GLY A 19 45.44 -18.13 10.86
CA GLY A 19 46.59 -17.93 11.75
C GLY A 19 46.46 -18.42 13.20
N ARG A 20 46.47 -19.74 13.40
CA ARG A 20 46.97 -20.52 14.56
C ARG A 20 46.46 -20.22 16.00
N ALA A 21 45.95 -21.29 16.63
CA ALA A 21 45.74 -21.40 18.08
C ALA A 21 47.03 -21.06 18.86
N ARG A 22 46.95 -20.08 19.76
CA ARG A 22 48.01 -19.76 20.72
C ARG A 22 47.84 -20.64 21.97
N ILE A 23 48.83 -21.48 22.24
CA ILE A 23 48.99 -22.15 23.53
C ILE A 23 49.40 -21.07 24.55
N PRO A 24 48.69 -20.87 25.68
CA PRO A 24 49.12 -19.93 26.71
C PRO A 24 50.43 -20.37 27.36
N GLY A 25 51.37 -19.44 27.52
CA GLY A 25 52.64 -19.66 28.25
C GLY A 25 52.43 -19.81 29.76
N PRO A 26 53.45 -20.30 30.50
CA PRO A 26 53.34 -20.57 31.93
C PRO A 26 53.12 -19.29 32.74
N ARG A 27 52.19 -19.36 33.70
CA ARG A 27 51.84 -18.25 34.62
C ARG A 27 53.05 -17.83 35.47
N ALA A 28 53.19 -16.53 35.68
CA ALA A 28 54.16 -15.96 36.61
C ALA A 28 53.68 -16.13 38.06
N ALA A 29 54.61 -16.37 38.98
CA ALA A 29 54.36 -16.42 40.42
C ALA A 29 54.01 -15.02 40.96
N GLY A 30 52.75 -14.63 40.77
CA GLY A 30 52.20 -13.31 41.10
C GLY A 30 50.68 -13.23 40.89
N ASP A 31 50.07 -14.21 40.24
CA ASP A 31 48.62 -14.31 40.03
C ASP A 31 47.82 -14.76 41.28
N ASP A 32 48.49 -15.00 42.43
CA ASP A 32 47.86 -15.46 43.68
C ASP A 32 47.64 -14.34 44.72
N LEU A 33 47.60 -13.07 44.29
CA LEU A 33 47.10 -12.00 45.14
C LEU A 33 45.61 -11.83 44.87
N HIS A 34 44.78 -12.40 45.75
CA HIS A 34 43.37 -12.07 45.85
C HIS A 34 43.21 -10.54 45.85
N ALA A 35 42.59 -10.00 44.79
CA ALA A 35 41.97 -8.70 44.87
C ALA A 35 41.03 -8.71 46.09
N PRO A 36 41.02 -7.67 46.93
CA PRO A 36 40.06 -7.63 48.03
C PRO A 36 38.66 -7.77 47.42
N GLU A 37 37.93 -8.80 47.83
CA GLU A 37 36.51 -8.94 47.53
C GLU A 37 35.84 -7.63 47.93
N THR A 38 35.47 -6.80 46.95
CA THR A 38 34.53 -5.72 47.18
C THR A 38 33.23 -6.40 47.57
N LEU A 39 32.97 -6.45 48.87
CA LEU A 39 31.69 -6.86 49.44
C LEU A 39 30.58 -6.20 48.60
N PRO A 40 29.56 -6.96 48.17
CA PRO A 40 28.42 -6.36 47.48
C PRO A 40 27.90 -5.21 48.33
N PRO A 41 27.62 -4.03 47.73
CA PRO A 41 27.16 -2.88 48.48
C PRO A 41 25.95 -3.32 49.32
N ALA A 42 25.99 -2.98 50.61
CA ALA A 42 24.90 -3.31 51.51
C ALA A 42 23.58 -2.80 50.91
N PRO A 43 22.48 -3.56 51.03
CA PRO A 43 21.20 -3.15 50.48
C PRO A 43 20.86 -1.75 51.00
N PRO A 44 20.34 -0.86 50.13
CA PRO A 44 20.09 0.52 50.50
C PRO A 44 19.18 0.56 51.73
N SER A 45 19.58 1.34 52.73
CA SER A 45 18.78 1.46 53.95
C SER A 45 17.40 2.05 53.62
N HIS A 46 16.40 1.75 54.45
CA HIS A 46 15.07 2.34 54.33
C HIS A 46 15.12 3.88 54.24
N ALA A 47 16.02 4.55 54.96
CA ALA A 47 16.18 6.01 54.86
C ALA A 47 16.59 6.49 53.46
N VAL A 48 17.48 5.73 52.80
CA VAL A 48 17.92 6.02 51.42
C VAL A 48 16.76 5.79 50.44
N LEU A 49 16.07 4.65 50.54
CA LEU A 49 14.93 4.32 49.69
C LEU A 49 13.78 5.33 49.84
N LYS A 50 13.50 5.75 51.07
CA LYS A 50 12.52 6.80 51.36
C LYS A 50 12.90 8.15 50.73
N SER A 51 14.18 8.50 50.70
CA SER A 51 14.65 9.73 50.06
C SER A 51 14.52 9.70 48.53
N LEU A 52 14.53 8.51 47.92
CA LEU A 52 14.38 8.33 46.48
C LEU A 52 12.92 8.41 46.00
N LEU A 53 11.92 8.35 46.89
CA LEU A 53 10.50 8.34 46.49
C LEU A 53 10.10 9.53 45.61
N GLY A 54 10.66 10.72 45.87
CA GLY A 54 10.42 11.91 45.04
C GLY A 54 11.03 11.81 43.64
N ALA A 55 12.27 11.32 43.53
CA ALA A 55 12.95 11.10 42.25
C ALA A 55 12.29 9.98 41.45
N TRP A 56 11.87 8.91 42.14
CA TRP A 56 11.12 7.80 41.56
C TRP A 56 9.75 8.26 41.03
N ALA A 57 9.03 9.11 41.77
CA ALA A 57 7.76 9.68 41.34
C ALA A 57 7.89 10.53 40.06
N LEU A 58 9.05 11.16 39.84
CA LEU A 58 9.39 11.94 38.65
C LEU A 58 10.07 11.12 37.52
N ALA A 59 10.15 9.79 37.67
CA ALA A 59 10.87 8.90 36.75
C ALA A 59 12.35 9.33 36.50
N ALA A 60 12.99 9.90 37.53
CA ALA A 60 14.36 10.42 37.47
C ALA A 60 15.40 9.49 38.12
N CYS A 61 14.98 8.32 38.61
CA CYS A 61 15.87 7.28 39.12
C CYS A 61 16.57 6.50 38.01
N SER A 62 17.77 5.99 38.28
CA SER A 62 18.38 4.94 37.46
C SER A 62 17.55 3.64 37.49
N ALA A 63 17.83 2.70 36.58
CA ALA A 63 17.14 1.41 36.55
C ALA A 63 17.33 0.61 37.86
N GLU A 64 18.54 0.64 38.42
CA GLU A 64 18.89 -0.05 39.67
C GLU A 64 18.15 0.56 40.87
N GLU A 65 18.09 1.88 40.96
CA GLU A 65 17.33 2.59 42.01
C GLU A 65 15.83 2.37 41.87
N THR A 66 15.31 2.36 40.64
CA THR A 66 13.89 2.12 40.37
C THR A 66 13.47 0.75 40.89
N GLN A 67 14.24 -0.29 40.56
CA GLN A 67 13.98 -1.65 41.05
C GLN A 67 14.04 -1.72 42.58
N ALA A 68 15.07 -1.13 43.20
CA ALA A 68 15.22 -1.14 44.65
C ALA A 68 14.09 -0.41 45.39
N VAL A 69 13.59 0.69 44.82
CA VAL A 69 12.41 1.40 45.35
C VAL A 69 11.15 0.55 45.17
N GLU A 70 10.90 -0.01 43.99
CA GLU A 70 9.71 -0.84 43.72
C GLU A 70 9.63 -2.05 44.65
N ASP A 71 10.75 -2.77 44.84
CA ASP A 71 10.83 -3.88 45.77
C ASP A 71 10.48 -3.43 47.20
N HIS A 72 11.02 -2.29 47.64
CA HIS A 72 10.73 -1.72 48.97
C HIS A 72 9.25 -1.32 49.15
N LEU A 73 8.60 -0.79 48.11
CA LEU A 73 7.18 -0.40 48.17
C LEU A 73 6.26 -1.61 48.39
N THR A 74 6.67 -2.82 47.99
CA THR A 74 5.91 -4.04 48.27
C THR A 74 5.94 -4.43 49.75
N GLU A 75 6.97 -4.01 50.49
CA GLU A 75 7.21 -4.41 51.88
C GLU A 75 6.91 -3.28 52.91
N CYS A 76 6.82 -2.02 52.47
CA CYS A 76 6.66 -0.86 53.35
C CYS A 76 5.42 -0.02 53.00
N ALA A 77 4.29 -0.34 53.65
CA ALA A 77 3.02 0.36 53.44
C ALA A 77 3.08 1.90 53.60
N PRO A 78 3.80 2.47 54.59
CA PRO A 78 3.94 3.93 54.71
C PRO A 78 4.66 4.58 53.52
N CYS A 79 5.69 3.92 52.96
CA CYS A 79 6.39 4.41 51.78
C CYS A 79 5.54 4.26 50.52
N ALA A 80 4.73 3.20 50.42
CA ALA A 80 3.78 3.02 49.31
C ALA A 80 2.71 4.11 49.30
N GLU A 81 2.16 4.47 50.46
CA GLU A 81 1.18 5.57 50.57
C GLU A 81 1.82 6.91 50.19
N GLU A 82 3.03 7.18 50.65
CA GLU A 82 3.76 8.40 50.29
C GLU A 82 4.11 8.44 48.80
N ALA A 83 4.53 7.32 48.21
CA ALA A 83 4.82 7.20 46.78
C ALA A 83 3.58 7.48 45.91
N LEU A 84 2.40 7.01 46.33
CA LEU A 84 1.13 7.33 45.66
C LEU A 84 0.83 8.82 45.74
N ARG A 85 0.92 9.44 46.93
CA ARG A 85 0.70 10.88 47.10
C ARG A 85 1.67 11.72 46.25
N LEU A 86 2.94 11.31 46.17
CA LEU A 86 3.93 11.98 45.34
C LEU A 86 3.61 11.85 43.85
N ARG A 87 3.18 10.68 43.38
CA ARG A 87 2.72 10.51 41.98
C ARG A 87 1.49 11.35 41.66
N ASP A 88 0.52 11.41 42.56
CA ASP A 88 -0.66 12.27 42.41
C ASP A 88 -0.26 13.75 42.33
N ALA A 89 0.71 14.18 43.16
CA ALA A 89 1.23 15.54 43.14
C ALA A 89 2.03 15.86 41.87
N VAL A 90 2.78 14.92 41.30
CA VAL A 90 3.47 15.10 40.01
C VAL A 90 2.48 15.41 38.89
N GLY A 91 1.30 14.79 38.90
CA GLY A 91 0.22 15.11 37.97
C GLY A 91 -0.25 16.58 38.01
N LEU A 92 -0.09 17.25 39.16
CA LEU A 92 -0.42 18.68 39.34
C LEU A 92 0.71 19.63 38.92
N LEU A 93 1.95 19.11 38.79
CA LEU A 93 3.13 19.88 38.38
C LEU A 93 3.36 19.86 36.87
N HIS A 94 2.74 18.93 36.16
CA HIS A 94 2.78 18.91 34.71
C HIS A 94 1.92 20.06 34.16
N PRO A 95 2.47 20.93 33.29
CA PRO A 95 1.62 21.80 32.48
C PRO A 95 0.65 20.93 31.67
N GLU A 96 -0.55 21.43 31.39
CA GLU A 96 -1.50 20.78 30.49
C GLU A 96 -0.85 20.61 29.10
N GLU A 97 -0.22 19.46 28.86
CA GLU A 97 0.26 19.10 27.54
C GLU A 97 -0.93 18.72 26.67
N SER A 98 -0.96 19.22 25.44
CA SER A 98 -2.00 18.82 24.48
C SER A 98 -1.98 17.31 24.30
N LEU A 99 -3.15 16.68 24.39
CA LEU A 99 -3.36 15.27 24.07
C LEU A 99 -3.28 14.99 22.56
N ASP A 100 -3.03 16.01 21.74
CA ASP A 100 -2.84 15.85 20.31
C ASP A 100 -1.55 15.09 20.02
N LEU A 101 -1.71 13.83 19.65
CA LEU A 101 -0.61 13.02 19.14
C LEU A 101 -0.09 13.65 17.85
N LYS A 102 1.24 13.73 17.71
CA LYS A 102 1.85 14.15 16.43
C LYS A 102 1.27 13.27 15.31
N PRO A 103 0.85 13.83 14.15
CA PRO A 103 0.20 13.06 13.08
C PRO A 103 0.98 11.82 12.62
N LEU A 104 2.32 11.87 12.69
CA LEU A 104 3.22 10.77 12.31
C LEU A 104 3.63 9.85 13.48
N LEU A 105 3.15 10.09 14.70
CA LEU A 105 3.56 9.29 15.85
C LEU A 105 3.13 7.83 15.68
N ARG A 106 1.87 7.61 15.30
CA ARG A 106 1.33 6.26 15.09
C ARG A 106 2.13 5.51 14.03
N SER A 107 2.39 6.13 12.87
CA SER A 107 3.14 5.49 11.78
C SER A 107 4.57 5.17 12.21
N ARG A 108 5.26 6.10 12.87
CA ARG A 108 6.62 5.86 13.40
C ARG A 108 6.68 4.75 14.44
N VAL A 109 5.72 4.71 15.37
CA VAL A 109 5.66 3.66 16.39
C VAL A 109 5.40 2.30 15.75
N LEU A 110 4.49 2.22 14.77
CA LEU A 110 4.23 0.98 14.04
C LEU A 110 5.44 0.54 13.22
N GLU A 111 6.13 1.48 12.55
CA GLU A 111 7.35 1.21 11.79
C GLU A 111 8.47 0.66 12.69
N ASP A 112 8.71 1.29 13.85
CA ASP A 112 9.69 0.81 14.83
C ASP A 112 9.30 -0.58 15.39
N CYS A 113 8.02 -0.79 15.69
CA CYS A 113 7.53 -2.11 16.13
C CYS A 113 7.73 -3.20 15.06
N LEU A 114 7.42 -2.90 13.80
CA LEU A 114 7.57 -3.83 12.67
C LEU A 114 9.05 -4.08 12.34
N GLY A 115 9.92 -3.07 12.48
CA GLY A 115 11.37 -3.22 12.34
C GLY A 115 11.96 -4.13 13.42
N LYS A 116 11.46 -4.04 14.66
CA LYS A 116 11.87 -4.92 15.77
C LYS A 116 11.36 -6.35 15.62
N ARG A 117 10.23 -6.57 14.94
CA ARG A 117 9.61 -7.88 14.73
C ARG A 117 9.23 -8.07 13.25
N PRO A 118 10.23 -8.25 12.37
CA PRO A 118 9.96 -8.39 10.95
C PRO A 118 9.13 -9.64 10.68
N ALA A 119 8.23 -9.55 9.70
CA ALA A 119 7.49 -10.70 9.23
C ALA A 119 8.46 -11.78 8.74
N ARG A 120 8.28 -13.02 9.22
CA ARG A 120 9.10 -14.16 8.76
C ARG A 120 9.00 -14.35 7.25
N ILE A 121 7.84 -14.01 6.68
CA ILE A 121 7.54 -14.11 5.25
C ILE A 121 6.87 -12.80 4.87
N PRO A 122 7.61 -11.86 4.26
CA PRO A 122 7.06 -10.57 3.87
C PRO A 122 6.17 -10.72 2.64
N VAL A 123 5.10 -9.94 2.59
CA VAL A 123 4.29 -9.77 1.37
C VAL A 123 5.14 -9.01 0.34
N PRO A 124 5.15 -9.43 -0.94
CA PRO A 124 5.84 -8.71 -2.00
C PRO A 124 5.34 -7.26 -2.07
N VAL A 125 6.27 -6.32 -2.24
CA VAL A 125 5.95 -4.89 -2.19
C VAL A 125 4.84 -4.51 -3.17
N TRP A 126 4.81 -5.10 -4.37
CA TRP A 126 3.78 -4.87 -5.39
C TRP A 126 2.40 -5.46 -5.05
N ALA A 127 2.33 -6.44 -4.14
CA ALA A 127 1.09 -7.05 -3.67
C ALA A 127 0.48 -6.34 -2.44
N ASN A 128 1.26 -5.51 -1.73
CA ASN A 128 0.80 -4.80 -0.53
C ASN A 128 -0.49 -3.98 -0.73
N PRO A 129 -0.70 -3.26 -1.85
CA PRO A 129 -1.95 -2.53 -2.06
C PRO A 129 -3.16 -3.47 -2.11
N TYR A 130 -3.04 -4.61 -2.80
CA TYR A 130 -4.13 -5.60 -2.87
C TYR A 130 -4.46 -6.19 -1.50
N ASP A 131 -3.44 -6.63 -0.74
CA ASP A 131 -3.62 -7.14 0.63
C ASP A 131 -4.30 -6.11 1.54
N THR A 132 -3.91 -4.84 1.40
CA THR A 132 -4.47 -3.75 2.21
C THR A 132 -5.92 -3.44 1.83
N GLU A 133 -6.22 -3.24 0.54
CA GLU A 133 -7.57 -2.84 0.12
C GLU A 133 -8.59 -3.96 0.32
N THR A 134 -8.20 -5.23 0.10
CA THR A 134 -9.06 -6.38 0.42
C THR A 134 -9.31 -6.51 1.92
N ALA A 135 -8.32 -6.27 2.77
CA ALA A 135 -8.50 -6.27 4.23
C ALA A 135 -9.40 -5.12 4.70
N ARG A 136 -9.28 -3.93 4.09
CA ARG A 136 -10.15 -2.77 4.40
C ARG A 136 -11.60 -3.04 4.01
N LEU A 137 -11.83 -3.59 2.82
CA LEU A 137 -13.16 -3.98 2.39
C LEU A 137 -13.72 -5.11 3.28
N ASP A 138 -12.93 -6.13 3.64
CA ASP A 138 -13.40 -7.18 4.56
C ASP A 138 -13.77 -6.63 5.94
N ALA A 139 -13.07 -5.61 6.43
CA ALA A 139 -13.41 -4.93 7.68
C ALA A 139 -14.78 -4.24 7.58
N LEU A 140 -15.06 -3.52 6.49
CA LEU A 140 -16.38 -2.93 6.23
C LEU A 140 -17.48 -4.02 6.20
N LEU A 141 -17.25 -5.11 5.45
CA LEU A 141 -18.24 -6.19 5.28
C LEU A 141 -18.48 -7.00 6.55
N ARG A 142 -17.53 -6.99 7.51
CA ARG A 142 -17.64 -7.76 8.76
C ARG A 142 -18.83 -7.32 9.60
N ASP A 143 -19.13 -6.03 9.56
CA ASP A 143 -20.15 -5.40 10.40
C ASP A 143 -21.56 -5.45 9.78
N PHE A 144 -21.67 -5.92 8.53
CA PHE A 144 -22.95 -5.99 7.82
C PHE A 144 -23.88 -7.09 8.36
N GLY A 145 -25.13 -6.72 8.63
CA GLY A 145 -26.26 -7.62 8.78
C GLY A 145 -26.70 -8.22 7.43
N ASP A 146 -27.62 -9.19 7.46
CA ASP A 146 -28.07 -9.88 6.25
C ASP A 146 -28.78 -8.96 5.24
N SER A 147 -29.44 -7.89 5.72
CA SER A 147 -30.10 -6.90 4.87
C SER A 147 -29.13 -6.10 4.00
N GLU A 148 -27.98 -5.72 4.57
CA GLU A 148 -26.99 -4.86 3.94
C GLU A 148 -26.33 -5.56 2.73
N TRP A 149 -26.26 -6.89 2.75
CA TRP A 149 -25.82 -7.69 1.59
C TRP A 149 -26.74 -7.56 0.37
N HIS A 150 -27.99 -7.14 0.58
CA HIS A 150 -28.98 -6.90 -0.46
C HIS A 150 -29.17 -5.41 -0.79
N THR A 151 -28.41 -4.51 -0.15
CA THR A 151 -28.42 -3.09 -0.48
C THR A 151 -28.07 -2.90 -1.97
N PRO A 152 -28.89 -2.15 -2.74
CA PRO A 152 -28.63 -1.91 -4.15
C PRO A 152 -27.37 -1.07 -4.36
N VAL A 153 -26.47 -1.55 -5.21
CA VAL A 153 -25.26 -0.84 -5.65
C VAL A 153 -25.36 -0.56 -7.15
N ARG A 154 -24.92 0.61 -7.59
CA ARG A 154 -24.86 0.98 -9.02
C ARG A 154 -23.41 1.03 -9.47
N LEU A 155 -22.98 -0.02 -10.15
CA LEU A 155 -21.69 -0.06 -10.82
C LEU A 155 -21.70 0.89 -12.02
N LYS A 156 -20.57 1.54 -12.29
CA LYS A 156 -20.38 2.51 -13.38
C LYS A 156 -19.06 2.19 -14.07
N TRP A 157 -19.01 2.35 -15.38
CA TRP A 157 -17.78 2.25 -16.19
C TRP A 157 -17.98 3.03 -17.48
N PHE A 158 -16.94 3.16 -18.31
CA PHE A 158 -16.97 3.92 -19.56
C PHE A 158 -16.73 3.01 -20.77
N GLU A 159 -17.64 3.04 -21.75
CA GLU A 159 -17.58 2.19 -22.94
C GLU A 159 -18.30 2.84 -24.12
N GLU A 160 -17.68 2.83 -25.30
CA GLU A 160 -18.21 3.45 -26.55
C GLU A 160 -18.55 4.94 -26.38
N GLU A 161 -17.61 5.74 -25.87
CA GLU A 161 -17.80 7.20 -25.63
C GLU A 161 -18.91 7.55 -24.64
N ARG A 162 -19.38 6.60 -23.84
CA ARG A 162 -20.46 6.86 -22.88
C ARG A 162 -20.28 6.09 -21.58
N ARG A 163 -20.73 6.71 -20.49
CA ARG A 163 -20.85 6.05 -19.20
C ARG A 163 -21.95 4.98 -19.25
N ARG A 164 -21.60 3.79 -18.78
CA ARG A 164 -22.50 2.67 -18.56
C ARG A 164 -22.80 2.53 -17.08
N SER A 165 -23.87 1.83 -16.77
CA SER A 165 -24.14 1.43 -15.40
C SER A 165 -24.90 0.13 -15.34
N HIS A 166 -24.70 -0.61 -14.25
CA HIS A 166 -25.44 -1.82 -13.93
C HIS A 166 -25.90 -1.75 -12.48
N ARG A 167 -27.13 -2.20 -12.21
CA ARG A 167 -27.66 -2.29 -10.84
C ARG A 167 -27.44 -3.70 -10.32
N THR A 168 -26.80 -3.82 -9.18
CA THR A 168 -26.57 -5.07 -8.48
C THR A 168 -26.79 -4.87 -6.98
N THR A 169 -26.32 -5.79 -6.13
CA THR A 169 -26.30 -5.61 -4.67
C THR A 169 -24.86 -5.67 -4.15
N VAL A 170 -24.64 -5.35 -2.88
CA VAL A 170 -23.35 -5.57 -2.20
C VAL A 170 -22.82 -6.99 -2.46
N ALA A 171 -23.67 -8.01 -2.27
CA ALA A 171 -23.28 -9.40 -2.56
C ALA A 171 -22.91 -9.64 -4.03
N GLY A 172 -23.59 -8.96 -4.96
CA GLY A 172 -23.27 -9.02 -6.38
C GLY A 172 -21.93 -8.35 -6.73
N VAL A 173 -21.56 -7.26 -6.05
CA VAL A 173 -20.24 -6.61 -6.18
C VAL A 173 -19.12 -7.50 -5.65
N ILE A 174 -19.30 -8.13 -4.48
CA ILE A 174 -18.30 -9.08 -3.96
C ILE A 174 -18.17 -10.31 -4.86
N GLY A 175 -19.28 -10.75 -5.47
CA GLY A 175 -19.27 -11.77 -6.51
C GLY A 175 -18.46 -11.38 -7.74
N HIS A 176 -18.60 -10.14 -8.21
CA HIS A 176 -17.79 -9.59 -9.29
C HIS A 176 -16.29 -9.59 -8.92
N LEU A 177 -15.91 -9.07 -7.74
CA LEU A 177 -14.51 -9.09 -7.31
C LEU A 177 -13.94 -10.51 -7.25
N LEU A 178 -14.67 -11.46 -6.66
CA LEU A 178 -14.32 -12.88 -6.60
C LEU A 178 -14.05 -13.47 -8.00
N THR A 179 -14.91 -13.19 -8.97
CA THR A 179 -14.79 -13.84 -10.27
C THR A 179 -13.65 -13.26 -11.08
N VAL A 180 -13.41 -11.95 -11.01
CA VAL A 180 -12.32 -11.30 -11.74
C VAL A 180 -10.96 -11.60 -11.10
N ASP A 181 -10.87 -11.70 -9.77
CA ASP A 181 -9.66 -12.17 -9.08
C ASP A 181 -9.30 -13.63 -9.46
N GLY A 182 -10.27 -14.39 -9.99
CA GLY A 182 -10.04 -15.69 -10.62
C GLY A 182 -9.07 -15.68 -11.81
N LEU A 183 -8.93 -14.56 -12.52
CA LEU A 183 -7.92 -14.40 -13.59
C LEU A 183 -6.50 -14.46 -13.00
N VAL A 184 -6.29 -13.82 -11.85
CA VAL A 184 -5.02 -13.84 -11.12
C VAL A 184 -4.77 -15.23 -10.52
N ALA A 185 -5.82 -15.86 -9.96
CA ALA A 185 -5.73 -17.20 -9.41
C ALA A 185 -5.27 -18.23 -10.46
N THR A 186 -5.90 -18.22 -11.64
CA THR A 186 -5.59 -19.16 -12.72
C THR A 186 -4.20 -18.94 -13.31
N ALA A 187 -3.74 -17.68 -13.43
CA ALA A 187 -2.37 -17.37 -13.84
C ALA A 187 -1.31 -17.91 -12.85
N LEU A 188 -1.66 -18.03 -11.56
CA LEU A 188 -0.85 -18.65 -10.52
C LEU A 188 -0.98 -20.18 -10.46
N GLY A 189 -1.78 -20.80 -11.34
CA GLY A 189 -2.05 -22.23 -11.34
C GLY A 189 -2.96 -22.70 -10.21
N LEU A 190 -3.74 -21.79 -9.61
CA LEU A 190 -4.77 -22.10 -8.62
C LEU A 190 -6.11 -22.40 -9.30
N ASP A 191 -7.03 -23.00 -8.55
CA ASP A 191 -8.38 -23.28 -9.04
C ASP A 191 -9.14 -21.98 -9.35
N ASP A 192 -9.90 -22.00 -10.46
CA ASP A 192 -10.82 -20.92 -10.81
C ASP A 192 -12.04 -20.95 -9.86
N PRO A 193 -12.43 -19.84 -9.21
CA PRO A 193 -13.62 -19.79 -8.35
C PRO A 193 -14.94 -20.11 -9.08
N LEU A 194 -15.00 -19.94 -10.40
CA LEU A 194 -16.13 -20.33 -11.25
C LEU A 194 -16.11 -21.82 -11.64
N GLY A 195 -15.03 -22.53 -11.30
CA GLY A 195 -14.83 -23.94 -11.61
C GLY A 195 -14.64 -24.22 -13.11
N PRO A 196 -14.77 -25.49 -13.55
CA PRO A 196 -14.42 -25.92 -14.91
C PRO A 196 -15.28 -25.31 -16.03
N LYS A 197 -16.37 -24.61 -15.70
CA LYS A 197 -17.28 -23.96 -16.65
C LYS A 197 -17.04 -22.46 -16.74
N ALA A 198 -15.97 -21.95 -16.13
CA ALA A 198 -15.58 -20.55 -16.24
C ALA A 198 -15.48 -20.15 -17.73
N PRO A 199 -16.08 -19.01 -18.14
CA PRO A 199 -15.94 -18.55 -19.51
C PRO A 199 -14.47 -18.16 -19.77
N PRO A 200 -13.95 -18.39 -20.99
CA PRO A 200 -12.59 -18.00 -21.37
C PRO A 200 -12.45 -16.49 -21.62
N GLY A 201 -13.52 -15.73 -21.36
CA GLY A 201 -13.63 -14.30 -21.63
C GLY A 201 -13.01 -13.41 -20.56
N GLY A 202 -13.19 -12.10 -20.74
CA GLY A 202 -12.65 -11.08 -19.86
C GLY A 202 -13.44 -10.91 -18.54
N PRO A 203 -13.11 -9.88 -17.75
CA PRO A 203 -13.83 -9.54 -16.51
C PRO A 203 -15.35 -9.50 -16.67
N ALA A 204 -15.86 -8.82 -17.70
CA ALA A 204 -17.30 -8.71 -17.98
C ALA A 204 -17.97 -10.08 -18.19
N ASP A 205 -17.41 -10.95 -19.04
CA ASP A 205 -17.98 -12.28 -19.33
C ASP A 205 -18.06 -13.14 -18.07
N ARG A 206 -17.04 -13.05 -17.20
CA ARG A 206 -16.96 -13.79 -15.92
C ARG A 206 -17.98 -13.26 -14.91
N THR A 207 -18.12 -11.94 -14.81
CA THR A 207 -19.10 -11.27 -13.96
C THR A 207 -20.52 -11.62 -14.38
N GLU A 208 -20.84 -11.52 -15.67
CA GLU A 208 -22.16 -11.87 -16.20
C GLU A 208 -22.45 -13.36 -16.03
N HIS A 209 -21.49 -14.24 -16.27
CA HIS A 209 -21.64 -15.66 -16.01
C HIS A 209 -22.00 -15.92 -14.54
N PHE A 210 -21.30 -15.28 -13.61
CA PHE A 210 -21.57 -15.43 -12.19
C PHE A 210 -22.97 -14.96 -11.80
N TRP A 211 -23.36 -13.74 -12.21
CA TRP A 211 -24.69 -13.20 -11.91
C TRP A 211 -25.82 -14.04 -12.50
N ASN A 212 -25.60 -14.69 -13.64
CA ASN A 212 -26.59 -15.55 -14.30
C ASN A 212 -26.53 -17.03 -13.87
N SER A 213 -25.55 -17.42 -13.05
CA SER A 213 -25.31 -18.83 -12.69
C SER A 213 -26.33 -19.41 -11.70
N SER A 214 -27.05 -18.56 -10.97
CA SER A 214 -28.03 -18.96 -9.95
C SER A 214 -29.35 -18.20 -10.13
N PRO A 215 -30.51 -18.88 -10.07
CA PRO A 215 -31.80 -18.22 -10.04
C PRO A 215 -32.10 -17.53 -8.70
N TYR A 216 -31.31 -17.82 -7.66
CA TYR A 216 -31.44 -17.21 -6.34
C TYR A 216 -30.45 -16.05 -6.18
N PRO A 217 -30.85 -14.94 -5.52
CA PRO A 217 -29.96 -13.82 -5.24
C PRO A 217 -28.70 -14.25 -4.48
N VAL A 218 -27.58 -13.64 -4.84
CA VAL A 218 -26.33 -13.78 -4.10
C VAL A 218 -26.54 -13.21 -2.69
N THR A 219 -25.96 -13.87 -1.70
CA THR A 219 -26.08 -13.50 -0.26
C THR A 219 -24.70 -13.34 0.35
N ARG A 220 -24.64 -13.01 1.64
CA ARG A 220 -23.43 -13.00 2.48
C ARG A 220 -22.49 -14.18 2.29
N LYS A 221 -22.99 -15.34 1.85
CA LYS A 221 -22.19 -16.55 1.60
C LYS A 221 -21.02 -16.33 0.62
N VAL A 222 -21.08 -15.32 -0.24
CA VAL A 222 -19.99 -14.97 -1.18
C VAL A 222 -18.75 -14.41 -0.49
N ARG A 223 -18.88 -13.88 0.73
CA ARG A 223 -17.77 -13.26 1.48
C ARG A 223 -16.64 -14.26 1.77
N GLU A 224 -16.99 -15.45 2.24
CA GLU A 224 -15.98 -16.41 2.68
C GLU A 224 -15.12 -16.93 1.51
N PRO A 225 -15.69 -17.35 0.37
CA PRO A 225 -14.89 -17.67 -0.82
C PRO A 225 -14.01 -16.51 -1.32
N TRP A 226 -14.56 -15.29 -1.39
CA TRP A 226 -13.80 -14.11 -1.80
C TRP A 226 -12.61 -13.84 -0.90
N ARG A 227 -12.83 -13.83 0.43
CA ARG A 227 -11.79 -13.63 1.42
C ARG A 227 -10.73 -14.72 1.40
N ALA A 228 -11.16 -15.99 1.28
CA ALA A 228 -10.25 -17.13 1.21
C ALA A 228 -9.38 -17.10 -0.06
N GLN A 229 -9.95 -16.67 -1.19
CA GLN A 229 -9.20 -16.48 -2.43
C GLN A 229 -8.14 -15.40 -2.27
N GLY A 230 -8.50 -14.20 -1.81
CA GLY A 230 -7.54 -13.11 -1.62
C GLY A 230 -6.37 -13.49 -0.72
N HIS A 231 -6.64 -14.17 0.40
CA HIS A 231 -5.59 -14.73 1.27
C HIS A 231 -4.71 -15.75 0.55
N THR A 232 -5.30 -16.61 -0.28
CA THR A 232 -4.56 -17.62 -1.04
C THR A 232 -3.66 -16.97 -2.08
N LEU A 233 -4.13 -15.92 -2.76
CA LEU A 233 -3.33 -15.15 -3.72
C LEU A 233 -2.11 -14.52 -3.04
N VAL A 234 -2.32 -13.74 -1.96
CA VAL A 234 -1.25 -13.07 -1.21
C VAL A 234 -0.26 -14.08 -0.65
N ARG A 235 -0.76 -15.18 -0.06
CA ARG A 235 0.09 -16.26 0.44
C ARG A 235 0.93 -16.86 -0.69
N THR A 236 0.33 -17.21 -1.82
CA THR A 236 1.03 -17.86 -2.94
C THR A 236 2.18 -17.00 -3.45
N VAL A 237 1.95 -15.70 -3.68
CA VAL A 237 3.00 -14.81 -4.18
C VAL A 237 4.08 -14.51 -3.13
N SER A 238 3.75 -14.57 -1.84
CA SER A 238 4.72 -14.40 -0.75
C SER A 238 5.73 -15.56 -0.64
N PHE A 239 5.37 -16.74 -1.16
CA PHE A 239 6.28 -17.89 -1.25
C PHE A 239 6.90 -18.08 -2.63
N ALA A 240 6.53 -17.26 -3.61
CA ALA A 240 6.98 -17.39 -4.99
C ALA A 240 8.36 -16.73 -5.23
N GLY A 241 9.05 -17.18 -6.28
CA GLY A 241 10.37 -16.67 -6.65
C GLY A 241 10.32 -15.28 -7.32
N ARG A 242 11.50 -14.67 -7.50
CA ARG A 242 11.65 -13.29 -8.01
C ARG A 242 11.02 -13.02 -9.40
N GLY A 243 10.74 -14.06 -10.20
CA GLY A 243 10.14 -13.92 -11.53
C GLY A 243 8.62 -14.00 -11.57
N VAL A 244 7.94 -14.26 -10.44
CA VAL A 244 6.48 -14.45 -10.43
C VAL A 244 5.72 -13.20 -10.90
N ALA A 245 6.27 -12.01 -10.63
CA ALA A 245 5.66 -10.73 -10.98
C ALA A 245 5.52 -10.53 -12.51
N GLU A 246 6.29 -11.25 -13.32
CA GLU A 246 6.31 -11.16 -14.78
C GLU A 246 5.36 -12.16 -15.46
N LEU A 247 4.67 -13.02 -14.70
CA LEU A 247 3.69 -13.94 -15.28
C LEU A 247 2.57 -13.15 -15.96
N SER A 248 2.21 -13.56 -17.18
CA SER A 248 1.12 -12.92 -17.93
C SER A 248 -0.22 -13.29 -17.30
N VAL A 249 -1.04 -12.28 -17.00
CA VAL A 249 -2.44 -12.42 -16.61
C VAL A 249 -3.30 -11.90 -17.76
N GLU A 250 -4.07 -12.80 -18.37
CA GLU A 250 -4.93 -12.47 -19.50
C GLU A 250 -6.26 -11.87 -19.01
N TYR A 251 -6.58 -10.67 -19.48
CA TYR A 251 -7.85 -9.96 -19.23
C TYR A 251 -8.80 -10.02 -20.44
N GLY A 252 -8.55 -10.95 -21.37
CA GLY A 252 -9.26 -11.08 -22.64
C GLY A 252 -8.63 -10.20 -23.73
N GLY A 253 -8.96 -8.91 -23.78
CA GLY A 253 -8.50 -8.00 -24.83
C GLY A 253 -7.05 -7.53 -24.68
N PHE A 254 -6.43 -7.78 -23.52
CA PHE A 254 -5.06 -7.41 -23.17
C PHE A 254 -4.53 -8.31 -22.05
N ALA A 255 -3.25 -8.18 -21.76
CA ALA A 255 -2.60 -8.88 -20.65
C ALA A 255 -1.77 -7.92 -19.80
N LEU A 256 -1.63 -8.24 -18.52
CA LEU A 256 -0.77 -7.53 -17.57
C LEU A 256 0.24 -8.49 -16.96
N PRO A 257 1.47 -8.03 -16.66
CA PRO A 257 2.33 -8.74 -15.71
C PRO A 257 1.60 -8.92 -14.38
N LEU A 258 1.79 -10.05 -13.69
CA LEU A 258 1.12 -10.37 -12.44
C LEU A 258 1.27 -9.26 -11.38
N GLY A 259 2.45 -8.62 -11.30
CA GLY A 259 2.66 -7.50 -10.39
C GLY A 259 1.70 -6.33 -10.66
N ASP A 260 1.52 -5.99 -11.94
CA ASP A 260 0.57 -4.97 -12.37
C ASP A 260 -0.88 -5.44 -12.23
N ALA A 261 -1.15 -6.72 -12.46
CA ALA A 261 -2.47 -7.29 -12.22
C ALA A 261 -2.89 -7.16 -10.74
N PHE A 262 -2.00 -7.36 -9.78
CA PHE A 262 -2.30 -7.14 -8.36
C PHE A 262 -2.58 -5.66 -8.04
N LEU A 263 -1.85 -4.73 -8.66
CA LEU A 263 -2.13 -3.30 -8.52
C LEU A 263 -3.49 -2.92 -9.13
N GLU A 264 -3.82 -3.51 -10.29
CA GLU A 264 -5.12 -3.36 -10.93
C GLU A 264 -6.24 -3.91 -10.05
N ARG A 265 -6.10 -5.13 -9.53
CA ARG A 265 -7.09 -5.71 -8.61
C ARG A 265 -7.24 -4.87 -7.34
N ALA A 266 -6.17 -4.27 -6.84
CA ALA A 266 -6.22 -3.37 -5.68
C ALA A 266 -7.03 -2.09 -5.98
N PHE A 267 -6.85 -1.52 -7.17
CA PHE A 267 -7.63 -0.36 -7.63
C PHE A 267 -9.12 -0.71 -7.72
N GLU A 268 -9.46 -1.80 -8.40
CA GLU A 268 -10.85 -2.28 -8.53
C GLU A 268 -11.48 -2.60 -7.18
N CYS A 269 -10.73 -3.24 -6.26
CA CYS A 269 -11.22 -3.52 -4.91
C CYS A 269 -11.53 -2.23 -4.14
N TRP A 270 -10.68 -1.20 -4.24
CA TRP A 270 -10.92 0.09 -3.60
C TRP A 270 -12.11 0.83 -4.21
N VAL A 271 -12.21 0.92 -5.54
CA VAL A 271 -13.32 1.58 -6.24
C VAL A 271 -14.65 0.92 -5.86
N HIS A 272 -14.72 -0.40 -5.84
CA HIS A 272 -15.94 -1.10 -5.48
C HIS A 272 -16.23 -1.09 -3.97
N ALA A 273 -15.21 -0.98 -3.12
CA ALA A 273 -15.43 -0.70 -1.70
C ALA A 273 -16.05 0.68 -1.51
N TRP A 274 -15.65 1.68 -2.30
CA TRP A 274 -16.28 2.99 -2.33
C TRP A 274 -17.73 2.92 -2.78
N ASP A 275 -18.03 2.18 -3.87
CA ASP A 275 -19.41 1.99 -4.35
C ASP A 275 -20.31 1.36 -3.27
N ILE A 276 -19.79 0.37 -2.53
CA ILE A 276 -20.50 -0.27 -1.43
C ILE A 276 -20.71 0.72 -0.30
N ALA A 277 -19.66 1.44 0.12
CA ALA A 277 -19.71 2.40 1.21
C ALA A 277 -20.70 3.55 0.91
N GLU A 278 -20.71 4.07 -0.32
CA GLU A 278 -21.68 5.06 -0.78
C GLU A 278 -23.11 4.51 -0.68
N ALA A 279 -23.33 3.25 -1.08
CA ALA A 279 -24.66 2.64 -1.06
C ALA A 279 -25.21 2.40 0.36
N VAL A 280 -24.35 2.28 1.38
CA VAL A 280 -24.74 2.09 2.79
C VAL A 280 -24.49 3.32 3.66
N ASP A 281 -24.21 4.48 3.07
CA ASP A 281 -23.91 5.74 3.76
C ASP A 281 -22.76 5.61 4.79
N TYR A 282 -21.71 4.86 4.45
CA TYR A 282 -20.54 4.64 5.31
C TYR A 282 -19.33 5.50 4.89
N PRO A 283 -18.62 6.15 5.82
CA PRO A 283 -17.43 6.92 5.49
C PRO A 283 -16.27 5.99 5.08
N TYR A 284 -15.74 6.15 3.87
CA TYR A 284 -14.65 5.33 3.37
C TYR A 284 -13.53 6.19 2.77
N GLU A 285 -12.39 6.20 3.43
CA GLU A 285 -11.24 7.03 3.03
C GLU A 285 -10.52 6.48 1.78
N PRO A 286 -9.81 7.34 1.04
CA PRO A 286 -8.89 6.89 0.00
C PRO A 286 -7.78 5.93 0.49
N PRO A 287 -7.08 5.23 -0.43
CA PRO A 287 -5.87 4.48 -0.11
C PRO A 287 -4.78 5.42 0.42
N SER A 288 -3.79 4.84 1.11
CA SER A 288 -2.62 5.62 1.52
C SER A 288 -1.91 6.23 0.30
N GLY A 289 -1.31 7.42 0.45
CA GLY A 289 -0.59 8.10 -0.63
C GLY A 289 0.39 7.20 -1.42
N PRO A 290 1.23 6.38 -0.77
CA PRO A 290 2.10 5.44 -1.48
C PRO A 290 1.38 4.35 -2.27
N HIS A 291 0.21 3.88 -1.81
CA HIS A 291 -0.60 2.91 -2.56
C HIS A 291 -1.30 3.58 -3.73
N LEU A 292 -1.90 4.75 -3.48
CA LEU A 292 -2.58 5.55 -4.49
C LEU A 292 -1.62 5.94 -5.63
N HIS A 293 -0.38 6.35 -5.30
CA HIS A 293 0.66 6.63 -6.29
C HIS A 293 0.93 5.46 -7.23
N ARG A 294 0.97 4.22 -6.72
CA ARG A 294 1.23 3.03 -7.56
C ARG A 294 0.05 2.68 -8.45
N MET A 295 -1.17 2.91 -7.98
CA MET A 295 -2.37 2.73 -8.79
C MET A 295 -2.43 3.77 -9.91
N ILE A 296 -2.12 5.04 -9.60
CA ILE A 296 -2.01 6.13 -10.57
C ILE A 296 -0.90 5.86 -11.58
N ASP A 297 0.28 5.41 -11.11
CA ASP A 297 1.40 5.05 -11.98
C ASP A 297 1.01 3.95 -12.97
N LEU A 298 0.33 2.89 -12.51
CA LEU A 298 -0.17 1.85 -13.40
C LEU A 298 -1.12 2.44 -14.44
N ALA A 299 -2.13 3.20 -14.02
CA ALA A 299 -3.08 3.81 -14.95
C ALA A 299 -2.38 4.70 -15.99
N ALA A 300 -1.42 5.53 -15.58
CA ALA A 300 -0.61 6.36 -16.47
C ALA A 300 0.20 5.53 -17.47
N ARG A 301 0.83 4.43 -17.03
CA ARG A 301 1.56 3.50 -17.91
C ARG A 301 0.67 2.80 -18.93
N LEU A 302 -0.62 2.62 -18.64
CA LEU A 302 -1.58 2.01 -19.56
C LEU A 302 -2.11 2.98 -20.63
N LEU A 303 -2.03 4.31 -20.40
CA LEU A 303 -2.61 5.33 -21.29
C LEU A 303 -2.11 5.24 -22.75
N PRO A 304 -0.80 5.07 -23.06
CA PRO A 304 -0.37 4.97 -24.45
C PRO A 304 -1.01 3.78 -25.18
N GLY A 305 -1.12 2.64 -24.51
CA GLY A 305 -1.76 1.43 -25.03
C GLY A 305 -3.26 1.61 -25.26
N ALA A 306 -3.96 2.19 -24.27
CA ALA A 306 -5.39 2.51 -24.35
C ALA A 306 -5.68 3.48 -25.49
N LEU A 307 -4.88 4.54 -25.63
CA LEU A 307 -4.97 5.52 -26.71
C LEU A 307 -4.77 4.87 -28.08
N ALA A 308 -3.76 4.00 -28.22
CA ALA A 308 -3.56 3.25 -29.46
C ALA A 308 -4.73 2.30 -29.78
N GLY A 309 -5.33 1.67 -28.76
CA GLY A 309 -6.55 0.86 -28.89
C GLY A 309 -7.71 1.68 -29.42
N ARG A 310 -7.99 2.82 -28.79
CA ARG A 310 -9.05 3.75 -29.22
C ARG A 310 -8.89 4.22 -30.65
N ARG A 311 -7.67 4.52 -31.09
CA ARG A 311 -7.39 4.87 -32.50
C ARG A 311 -7.73 3.75 -33.47
N ARG A 312 -7.36 2.51 -33.15
CA ARG A 312 -7.70 1.34 -34.00
C ARG A 312 -9.21 1.14 -34.10
N SER A 313 -9.94 1.46 -33.05
CA SER A 313 -11.41 1.42 -33.03
C SER A 313 -12.08 2.67 -33.61
N GLY A 314 -11.33 3.65 -34.13
CA GLY A 314 -11.87 4.87 -34.71
C GLY A 314 -12.45 5.87 -33.70
N LEU A 315 -12.10 5.75 -32.41
CA LEU A 315 -12.60 6.58 -31.30
C LEU A 315 -11.63 7.71 -30.89
N ALA A 316 -10.49 7.83 -31.55
CA ALA A 316 -9.48 8.86 -31.30
C ALA A 316 -8.86 9.32 -32.63
N ALA A 317 -8.28 10.51 -32.64
CA ALA A 317 -7.69 11.07 -33.85
C ALA A 317 -6.49 10.23 -34.33
N PRO A 318 -6.23 10.15 -35.66
CA PRO A 318 -5.06 9.45 -36.18
C PRO A 318 -3.75 9.95 -35.57
N ALA A 319 -2.76 9.07 -35.46
CA ALA A 319 -1.41 9.47 -35.03
C ALA A 319 -0.86 10.56 -35.97
N ARG A 320 -0.29 11.63 -35.40
CA ARG A 320 0.21 12.76 -36.21
C ARG A 320 1.68 12.61 -36.59
N GLY A 321 2.48 11.91 -35.78
CA GLY A 321 3.89 11.61 -36.07
C GLY A 321 4.31 10.26 -35.54
N LEU A 322 4.24 9.22 -36.38
CA LEU A 322 4.82 7.93 -36.04
C LEU A 322 6.35 8.01 -36.09
N VAL A 323 6.99 7.52 -35.04
CA VAL A 323 8.45 7.48 -34.90
C VAL A 323 8.92 6.05 -34.72
N ALA A 324 10.21 5.80 -34.97
CA ALA A 324 10.82 4.51 -34.66
C ALA A 324 10.68 4.19 -33.17
N ALA A 325 10.60 2.91 -32.82
CA ALA A 325 10.52 2.49 -31.42
C ALA A 325 11.71 3.05 -30.61
N GLY A 326 11.42 3.61 -29.44
CA GLY A 326 12.41 4.27 -28.56
C GLY A 326 12.83 5.68 -28.99
N ALA A 327 12.41 6.16 -30.15
CA ALA A 327 12.65 7.54 -30.56
C ALA A 327 11.68 8.51 -29.84
N PRO A 328 12.10 9.77 -29.59
CA PRO A 328 11.23 10.80 -29.03
C PRO A 328 9.97 11.01 -29.90
N GLY A 329 8.80 11.12 -29.26
CA GLY A 329 7.53 11.38 -29.93
C GLY A 329 6.70 12.46 -29.23
N ARG A 330 5.59 12.85 -29.85
CA ARG A 330 4.63 13.79 -29.24
C ARG A 330 4.21 13.28 -27.86
N THR A 331 4.33 14.16 -26.88
CA THR A 331 4.16 13.84 -25.46
C THR A 331 3.10 14.74 -24.84
N LEU A 332 2.27 14.18 -23.96
CA LEU A 332 1.45 14.95 -23.03
C LEU A 332 2.03 14.80 -21.63
N HIS A 333 2.21 15.91 -20.92
CA HIS A 333 2.61 15.89 -19.52
C HIS A 333 1.35 15.82 -18.64
N LEU A 334 1.26 14.79 -17.79
CA LEU A 334 0.19 14.58 -16.83
C LEU A 334 0.74 14.84 -15.43
N GLU A 335 0.27 15.90 -14.79
CA GLU A 335 0.54 16.21 -13.38
C GLU A 335 -0.67 15.75 -12.54
N ILE A 336 -0.41 15.01 -11.48
CA ILE A 336 -1.41 14.63 -10.49
C ILE A 336 -1.06 15.28 -9.16
N GLU A 337 -1.99 16.05 -8.62
CA GLU A 337 -1.85 16.73 -7.34
C GLU A 337 -2.34 15.84 -6.18
N GLY A 338 -1.98 16.23 -4.95
CA GLY A 338 -2.49 15.60 -3.74
C GLY A 338 -1.77 14.31 -3.33
N ALA A 339 -2.47 13.48 -2.54
CA ALA A 339 -1.90 12.26 -1.99
C ALA A 339 -1.61 11.25 -3.12
N GLY A 340 -0.37 10.80 -3.22
CA GLY A 340 0.06 9.89 -4.28
C GLY A 340 0.29 10.57 -5.64
N GLY A 341 0.28 11.90 -5.69
CA GLY A 341 0.57 12.69 -6.88
C GLY A 341 1.98 12.52 -7.45
N GLY A 342 2.25 13.21 -8.55
CA GLY A 342 3.49 13.14 -9.33
C GLY A 342 3.30 13.66 -10.76
N GLY A 343 4.34 13.52 -11.59
CA GLY A 343 4.31 13.89 -13.00
C GLY A 343 4.66 12.71 -13.89
N TRP A 344 3.87 12.48 -14.94
CA TRP A 344 4.06 11.42 -15.93
C TRP A 344 4.06 11.98 -17.35
N ASP A 345 4.99 11.51 -18.18
CA ASP A 345 5.05 11.88 -19.59
C ASP A 345 4.42 10.77 -20.45
N ILE A 346 3.32 11.08 -21.12
CA ILE A 346 2.50 10.12 -21.88
C ILE A 346 2.81 10.21 -23.36
N ALA A 347 3.29 9.12 -23.95
CA ALA A 347 3.49 9.02 -25.40
C ALA A 347 2.14 9.04 -26.14
N LEU A 348 1.96 10.02 -27.03
CA LEU A 348 0.67 10.23 -27.69
C LEU A 348 0.49 9.38 -28.92
N ASP A 349 1.45 9.32 -29.85
CA ASP A 349 1.21 8.77 -31.20
C ASP A 349 1.48 7.26 -31.32
N SER A 350 2.34 6.70 -30.46
CA SER A 350 2.67 5.28 -30.44
C SER A 350 3.06 4.83 -29.03
N PRO A 351 2.59 3.67 -28.55
CA PRO A 351 3.04 3.10 -27.26
C PRO A 351 4.55 2.81 -27.21
N ALA A 352 5.19 2.62 -28.38
CA ALA A 352 6.61 2.33 -28.48
C ALA A 352 7.49 3.60 -28.56
N ALA A 353 6.90 4.79 -28.64
CA ALA A 353 7.65 6.04 -28.64
C ALA A 353 8.19 6.34 -27.23
N LYS A 354 9.35 7.00 -27.16
CA LYS A 354 9.90 7.48 -25.89
C LYS A 354 9.28 8.86 -25.57
N PRO A 355 8.62 9.04 -24.42
CA PRO A 355 8.16 10.35 -23.99
C PRO A 355 9.33 11.34 -23.86
N SER A 356 9.10 12.61 -24.19
CA SER A 356 10.13 13.65 -24.21
C SER A 356 9.55 15.02 -23.88
N ARG A 357 10.14 15.70 -22.90
CA ARG A 357 9.76 17.06 -22.51
C ARG A 357 9.87 18.08 -23.66
N ASP A 358 10.89 17.95 -24.51
CA ASP A 358 11.08 18.81 -25.68
C ASP A 358 9.96 18.65 -26.74
N HIS A 359 9.21 17.55 -26.67
CA HIS A 359 8.10 17.21 -27.57
C HIS A 359 6.75 17.28 -26.86
N THR A 360 6.67 17.99 -25.73
CA THR A 360 5.42 18.21 -25.00
C THR A 360 4.51 19.12 -25.82
N VAL A 361 3.35 18.62 -26.21
CA VAL A 361 2.35 19.38 -26.99
C VAL A 361 1.15 19.81 -26.15
N ALA A 362 0.99 19.22 -24.96
CA ALA A 362 -0.08 19.52 -24.02
C ALA A 362 0.31 19.14 -22.59
N GLU A 363 -0.31 19.81 -21.63
CA GLU A 363 -0.18 19.56 -20.20
C GLU A 363 -1.56 19.46 -19.57
N VAL A 364 -1.72 18.51 -18.65
CA VAL A 364 -2.96 18.21 -17.92
C VAL A 364 -2.63 18.10 -16.44
N ALA A 365 -3.41 18.75 -15.58
CA ALA A 365 -3.31 18.70 -14.13
C ALA A 365 -4.66 18.31 -13.50
N LEU A 366 -4.65 17.34 -12.58
CA LEU A 366 -5.83 16.77 -11.90
C LEU A 366 -5.51 16.49 -10.43
N ASP A 367 -6.51 16.49 -9.55
CA ASP A 367 -6.36 15.81 -8.25
C ASP A 367 -6.29 14.28 -8.43
N GLY A 368 -5.57 13.59 -7.55
CA GLY A 368 -5.41 12.13 -7.62
C GLY A 368 -6.74 11.37 -7.53
N LEU A 369 -7.68 11.80 -6.69
CA LEU A 369 -9.00 11.16 -6.63
C LEU A 369 -9.80 11.43 -7.89
N GLU A 370 -9.74 12.65 -8.42
CA GLU A 370 -10.41 13.00 -9.68
C GLU A 370 -9.93 12.12 -10.83
N PHE A 371 -8.61 11.92 -10.96
CA PHE A 371 -8.05 11.02 -11.97
C PHE A 371 -8.50 9.57 -11.78
N CYS A 372 -8.53 9.07 -10.54
CA CYS A 372 -9.00 7.73 -10.26
C CYS A 372 -10.50 7.56 -10.56
N GLN A 373 -11.35 8.54 -10.23
CA GLN A 373 -12.78 8.51 -10.58
C GLN A 373 -12.98 8.53 -12.09
N LEU A 374 -12.16 9.29 -12.84
CA LEU A 374 -12.15 9.26 -14.30
C LEU A 374 -11.74 7.89 -14.82
N ALA A 375 -10.62 7.33 -14.33
CA ALA A 375 -10.11 6.03 -14.75
C ALA A 375 -11.08 4.87 -14.41
N ALA A 376 -11.88 5.02 -13.35
CA ALA A 376 -12.96 4.11 -12.96
C ALA A 376 -14.27 4.33 -13.76
N GLY A 377 -14.33 5.34 -14.64
CA GLY A 377 -15.54 5.65 -15.43
C GLY A 377 -16.71 6.16 -14.59
N HIS A 378 -16.44 6.66 -13.38
CA HIS A 378 -17.45 7.21 -12.48
C HIS A 378 -17.89 8.62 -12.90
N ILE A 379 -16.95 9.40 -13.42
CA ILE A 379 -17.17 10.72 -14.04
C ILE A 379 -16.83 10.65 -15.53
N SER A 380 -17.49 11.47 -16.35
CA SER A 380 -17.16 11.54 -17.76
C SER A 380 -15.90 12.41 -18.00
N PRO A 381 -15.16 12.19 -19.10
CA PRO A 381 -14.03 13.05 -19.48
C PRO A 381 -14.38 14.55 -19.53
N GLU A 382 -15.62 14.88 -19.87
CA GLU A 382 -16.12 16.26 -19.95
C GLU A 382 -16.49 16.86 -18.60
N GLU A 383 -16.84 16.03 -17.62
CA GLU A 383 -17.19 16.44 -16.25
C GLU A 383 -15.95 16.59 -15.37
N ALA A 384 -14.83 16.00 -15.75
CA ALA A 384 -13.60 15.98 -14.97
C ALA A 384 -13.04 17.40 -14.72
N ALA A 385 -12.69 17.68 -13.47
CA ALA A 385 -12.09 18.94 -13.03
C ALA A 385 -10.60 18.99 -13.46
N VAL A 386 -10.37 19.43 -14.69
CA VAL A 386 -9.05 19.40 -15.33
C VAL A 386 -8.45 20.78 -15.55
N GLY A 387 -7.25 21.02 -15.02
CA GLY A 387 -6.36 22.08 -15.50
C GLY A 387 -5.69 21.65 -16.80
N GLN A 388 -5.78 22.43 -17.87
CA GLN A 388 -5.28 22.01 -19.19
C GLN A 388 -4.69 23.16 -20.00
N THR A 389 -3.58 22.89 -20.69
CA THR A 389 -2.96 23.80 -21.67
C THR A 389 -2.40 23.05 -22.88
N GLY A 390 -2.37 23.70 -24.05
CA GLY A 390 -1.83 23.11 -25.28
C GLY A 390 -2.86 22.46 -26.22
N ASP A 391 -2.46 21.38 -26.90
CA ASP A 391 -3.25 20.71 -27.95
C ASP A 391 -4.53 20.04 -27.39
N ARG A 392 -5.67 20.69 -27.65
CA ARG A 392 -7.00 20.25 -27.16
C ARG A 392 -7.41 18.86 -27.62
N GLU A 393 -7.01 18.44 -28.83
CA GLU A 393 -7.36 17.10 -29.33
C GLU A 393 -6.56 16.03 -28.57
N ALA A 394 -5.27 16.29 -28.32
CA ALA A 394 -4.43 15.39 -27.53
C ALA A 394 -4.93 15.25 -26.08
N ILE A 395 -5.33 16.37 -25.46
CA ILE A 395 -5.90 16.36 -24.11
C ILE A 395 -7.19 15.53 -24.08
N ARG A 396 -8.13 15.82 -24.98
CA ARG A 396 -9.38 15.06 -25.10
C ARG A 396 -9.09 13.57 -25.25
N ASP A 397 -8.23 13.20 -26.19
CA ASP A 397 -7.92 11.80 -26.48
C ASP A 397 -7.32 11.07 -25.27
N VAL A 398 -6.48 11.75 -24.46
CA VAL A 398 -5.92 11.18 -23.23
C VAL A 398 -6.97 11.03 -22.12
N LEU A 399 -7.83 12.02 -21.90
CA LEU A 399 -8.90 11.91 -20.88
C LEU A 399 -9.89 10.78 -21.21
N PHE A 400 -10.23 10.63 -22.50
CA PHE A 400 -11.06 9.51 -22.96
C PHE A 400 -10.32 8.17 -22.91
N ALA A 401 -8.99 8.14 -23.11
CA ALA A 401 -8.18 6.95 -22.91
C ALA A 401 -8.16 6.52 -21.45
N ALA A 402 -8.02 7.47 -20.51
CA ALA A 402 -8.10 7.22 -19.07
C ALA A 402 -9.47 6.61 -18.70
N ALA A 403 -10.57 7.22 -19.14
CA ALA A 403 -11.91 6.69 -18.87
C ALA A 403 -12.10 5.26 -19.40
N SER A 404 -11.54 4.95 -20.57
CA SER A 404 -11.64 3.61 -21.18
C SER A 404 -10.82 2.51 -20.49
N LEU A 405 -10.09 2.81 -19.42
CA LEU A 405 -9.44 1.80 -18.59
C LEU A 405 -10.47 1.03 -17.72
N SER A 406 -11.57 1.69 -17.36
CA SER A 406 -12.68 1.08 -16.63
C SER A 406 -13.38 0.00 -17.46
N ARG A 407 -13.91 -1.01 -16.76
CA ARG A 407 -14.68 -2.11 -17.34
C ARG A 407 -15.57 -2.76 -16.30
N LEU A 408 -16.55 -3.53 -16.77
CA LEU A 408 -17.31 -4.46 -15.93
C LEU A 408 -16.53 -5.75 -15.66
#